data_AF-A9QVV3-F1
#
_entry.id   AF-A9QVV3-F1
#
_cell.length_a   1.000
_cell.length_b   1.000
_cell.length_c   1.000
_cell.angle_alpha   90.00
_cell.angle_beta   90.00
_cell.angle_gamma   90.00
#
_symmetry.space_group_name_H-M   'P 1'
#
loop_
_entity.id
_entity.type
_entity.pdbx_description
1 polymer ?
#
loop_
_entity_poly.entity_id
_entity_poly.type
_entity_poly.pdbx_seq_one_letter_code
_entity_poly.pdbx_strand_id
1 'polypeptide(L)'
;LKIFVEKAKYYSIKLDTIYNEYAGAYNDIMTYSGVNDEFTDSYKSKVTQAISILKKDNRTVNKFKEFEEIIEEYKPMFLSELIDDFATKLDQAVNNVSNARHAADSYKKLRKSVVLAYIESFDVISSKFIDSKFVEASKKFVNKAKEFVEENDLIALECIVKTIGDMVNDRKINSRGRYNNSYKKEADFLIAAVELEEAYK
;
A
#
# COMPACT_ATOMS: atom_id res chain seq x y z
N LEU A 1 -4.25 -12.83 15.81
CA LEU A 1 -4.98 -12.40 14.59
C LEU A 1 -6.02 -11.30 14.86
N LYS A 2 -7.08 -11.52 15.66
CA LYS A 2 -8.12 -10.49 15.93
C LYS A 2 -7.56 -9.12 16.38
N ILE A 3 -6.58 -9.10 17.28
CA ILE A 3 -5.92 -7.87 17.76
C ILE A 3 -5.28 -7.08 16.60
N PHE A 4 -4.50 -7.75 15.76
CA PHE A 4 -3.87 -7.15 14.58
C PHE A 4 -4.92 -6.55 13.64
N VAL A 5 -5.98 -7.31 13.33
CA VAL A 5 -7.04 -6.86 12.43
C VAL A 5 -7.78 -5.65 12.99
N GLU A 6 -8.05 -5.62 14.29
CA GLU A 6 -8.70 -4.48 14.93
C GLU A 6 -7.81 -3.23 14.91
N LYS A 7 -6.52 -3.38 15.24
CA LYS A 7 -5.53 -2.28 15.20
C LYS A 7 -5.37 -1.73 13.77
N ALA A 8 -5.40 -2.60 12.77
CA ALA A 8 -5.19 -2.27 11.37
C ALA A 8 -6.48 -2.09 10.54
N LYS A 9 -7.66 -1.99 11.17
CA LYS A 9 -8.94 -1.88 10.44
C LYS A 9 -9.07 -0.63 9.55
N TYR A 10 -8.34 0.43 9.86
CA TYR A 10 -8.33 1.68 9.09
C TYR A 10 -7.18 1.76 8.06
N TYR A 11 -6.41 0.69 7.86
CA TYR A 11 -5.21 0.70 7.02
C TYR A 11 -5.54 1.10 5.57
N SER A 12 -6.60 0.52 4.96
CA SER A 12 -7.05 0.91 3.61
C SER A 12 -7.47 2.38 3.53
N ILE A 13 -8.37 2.81 4.42
CA ILE A 13 -8.92 4.18 4.42
C ILE A 13 -7.84 5.24 4.59
N LYS A 14 -6.84 4.98 5.46
CA LYS A 14 -5.69 5.87 5.63
C LYS A 14 -4.86 5.97 4.34
N LEU A 15 -4.65 4.86 3.63
CA LEU A 15 -3.83 4.86 2.42
C LEU A 15 -4.55 5.55 1.27
N ASP A 16 -5.87 5.34 1.14
CA ASP A 16 -6.72 6.06 0.20
C ASP A 16 -6.71 7.56 0.46
N THR A 17 -6.70 7.97 1.74
CA THR A 17 -6.61 9.39 2.11
C THR A 17 -5.30 10.00 1.63
N ILE A 18 -4.17 9.30 1.79
CA ILE A 18 -2.86 9.74 1.25
C ILE A 18 -2.94 9.81 -0.27
N TYR A 19 -3.43 8.76 -0.93
CA TYR A 19 -3.54 8.74 -2.38
C TYR A 19 -4.35 9.92 -2.91
N ASN A 20 -5.55 10.14 -2.37
CA ASN A 20 -6.43 11.21 -2.83
C ASN A 20 -5.84 12.61 -2.60
N GLU A 21 -5.12 12.83 -1.49
CA GLU A 21 -4.50 14.12 -1.19
C GLU A 21 -3.32 14.43 -2.11
N TYR A 22 -2.54 13.41 -2.50
CA TYR A 22 -1.28 13.60 -3.22
C TYR A 22 -1.26 13.13 -4.68
N ALA A 23 -2.34 12.51 -5.17
CA ALA A 23 -2.44 12.04 -6.57
C ALA A 23 -2.26 13.17 -7.59
N GLY A 24 -2.81 14.36 -7.31
CA GLY A 24 -2.63 15.54 -8.18
C GLY A 24 -1.17 15.95 -8.30
N ALA A 25 -0.47 16.07 -7.16
CA ALA A 25 0.96 16.41 -7.14
C ALA A 25 1.82 15.34 -7.82
N TYR A 26 1.53 14.05 -7.55
CA TYR A 26 2.18 12.95 -8.25
C TYR A 26 1.99 13.05 -9.78
N ASN A 27 0.76 13.28 -10.24
CA ASN A 27 0.48 13.42 -11.67
C ASN A 27 1.20 14.60 -12.30
N ASP A 28 1.21 15.77 -11.66
CA ASP A 28 1.95 16.95 -12.13
C ASP A 28 3.45 16.63 -12.29
N ILE A 29 4.06 15.94 -11.33
CA ILE A 29 5.46 15.49 -11.46
C ILE A 29 5.58 14.54 -12.65
N MET A 30 4.74 13.50 -12.73
CA MET A 30 4.84 12.48 -13.78
C MET A 30 4.65 13.03 -15.19
N THR A 31 3.84 14.08 -15.35
CA THR A 31 3.56 14.76 -16.61
C THR A 31 4.65 15.75 -17.00
N TYR A 32 5.17 16.52 -16.05
CA TYR A 32 6.01 17.68 -16.34
C TYR A 32 7.50 17.49 -16.00
N SER A 33 7.87 16.45 -15.24
CA SER A 33 9.28 16.05 -15.11
C SER A 33 9.69 15.33 -16.40
N GLY A 34 10.23 16.06 -17.36
CA GLY A 34 10.80 15.48 -18.57
C GLY A 34 11.95 14.53 -18.23
N VAL A 35 12.16 13.51 -19.06
CA VAL A 35 13.27 12.53 -18.88
C VAL A 35 14.64 13.18 -19.17
N ASN A 36 14.67 14.35 -19.83
CA ASN A 36 15.88 14.95 -20.40
C ASN A 36 16.14 16.41 -19.95
N ASP A 37 15.66 16.83 -18.76
CA ASP A 37 15.92 18.17 -18.19
C ASP A 37 15.50 19.41 -19.02
N GLU A 38 14.82 19.24 -20.17
CA GLU A 38 14.23 20.34 -20.94
C GLU A 38 12.93 20.83 -20.27
N PHE A 39 13.10 21.53 -19.15
CA PHE A 39 12.01 22.25 -18.50
C PHE A 39 11.72 23.54 -19.24
N THR A 40 10.48 23.71 -19.70
CA THR A 40 9.95 25.07 -19.85
C THR A 40 9.73 25.66 -18.45
N ASP A 41 9.85 26.98 -18.30
CA ASP A 41 9.65 27.65 -17.00
C ASP A 41 8.28 27.33 -16.36
N SER A 42 7.25 27.17 -17.20
CA SER A 42 5.90 26.77 -16.78
C SER A 42 5.89 25.37 -16.15
N TYR A 43 6.59 24.40 -16.75
CA TYR A 43 6.69 23.04 -16.23
C TYR A 43 7.45 22.99 -14.92
N LYS A 44 8.55 23.74 -14.83
CA LYS A 44 9.33 23.87 -13.59
C LYS A 44 8.49 24.41 -12.43
N SER A 45 7.66 25.42 -12.69
CA SER A 45 6.74 25.98 -11.69
C SER A 45 5.73 24.94 -11.18
N LYS A 46 5.09 24.19 -12.07
CA LYS A 46 4.15 23.11 -11.72
C LYS A 46 4.80 22.02 -10.88
N VAL A 47 5.97 21.53 -11.30
CA VAL A 47 6.70 20.49 -10.58
C VAL A 47 7.16 20.98 -9.20
N THR A 48 7.61 22.23 -9.10
CA THR A 48 7.99 22.83 -7.80
C THR A 48 6.81 22.92 -6.84
N GLN A 49 5.63 23.31 -7.32
CA GLN A 49 4.41 23.32 -6.51
C GLN A 49 4.03 21.90 -6.04
N ALA A 50 4.12 20.91 -6.93
CA ALA A 50 3.83 19.53 -6.59
C ALA A 50 4.80 18.96 -5.53
N ILE A 51 6.10 19.23 -5.64
CA ILE A 51 7.08 18.88 -4.60
C ILE A 51 6.72 19.56 -3.28
N SER A 52 6.36 20.86 -3.31
CA SER A 52 5.98 21.58 -2.11
C SER A 52 4.75 20.96 -1.43
N ILE A 53 3.77 20.47 -2.20
CA ILE A 53 2.61 19.76 -1.66
C ILE A 53 3.04 18.46 -0.95
N LEU A 54 3.88 17.64 -1.60
CA LEU A 54 4.38 16.40 -1.01
C LEU A 54 5.23 16.63 0.25
N LYS A 55 6.05 17.68 0.26
CA LYS A 55 6.98 17.99 1.36
C LYS A 55 6.37 18.76 2.51
N LYS A 56 5.27 19.48 2.29
CA LYS A 56 4.69 20.43 3.26
C LYS A 56 4.64 19.83 4.67
N ASP A 57 5.36 20.47 5.60
CA ASP A 57 5.43 20.13 7.02
C ASP A 57 5.78 18.64 7.31
N ASN A 58 6.46 17.96 6.38
CA ASN A 58 6.71 16.51 6.40
C ASN A 58 5.45 15.64 6.54
N ARG A 59 4.27 16.19 6.24
CA ARG A 59 2.98 15.55 6.52
C ARG A 59 2.82 14.22 5.79
N THR A 60 3.24 14.14 4.53
CA THR A 60 3.19 12.89 3.74
C THR A 60 4.05 11.80 4.36
N VAL A 61 5.29 12.13 4.76
CA VAL A 61 6.22 11.18 5.40
C VAL A 61 5.66 10.72 6.75
N ASN A 62 5.15 11.64 7.56
CA ASN A 62 4.57 11.30 8.88
C ASN A 62 3.36 10.39 8.74
N LYS A 63 2.48 10.62 7.75
CA LYS A 63 1.36 9.73 7.47
C LYS A 63 1.81 8.32 7.07
N PHE A 64 2.97 8.17 6.42
CA PHE A 64 3.53 6.84 6.16
C PHE A 64 4.09 6.17 7.41
N LYS A 65 4.70 6.92 8.33
CA LYS A 65 5.15 6.42 9.64
C LYS A 65 4.00 5.91 10.51
N GLU A 66 2.81 6.51 10.42
CA GLU A 66 1.62 5.98 11.11
C GLU A 66 1.30 4.53 10.72
N PHE A 67 1.59 4.09 9.48
CA PHE A 67 1.41 2.69 9.12
C PHE A 67 2.39 1.77 9.83
N GLU A 68 3.64 2.20 9.98
CA GLU A 68 4.67 1.47 10.70
C GLU A 68 4.26 1.25 12.16
N GLU A 69 3.69 2.27 12.81
CA GLU A 69 3.17 2.19 14.19
C GLU A 69 1.99 1.20 14.32
N ILE A 70 1.10 1.17 13.33
CA ILE A 70 -0.04 0.24 13.33
C ILE A 70 0.45 -1.21 13.34
N ILE A 71 1.46 -1.54 12.54
CA ILE A 71 1.98 -2.91 12.39
C ILE A 71 3.27 -3.16 13.15
N GLU A 72 3.65 -2.31 14.10
CA GLU A 72 4.96 -2.29 14.76
C GLU A 72 5.48 -3.67 15.21
N GLU A 73 4.62 -4.49 15.80
CA GLU A 73 4.95 -5.86 16.28
C GLU A 73 5.40 -6.83 15.17
N TYR A 74 4.99 -6.56 13.93
CA TYR A 74 5.18 -7.42 12.76
C TYR A 74 5.76 -6.67 11.57
N LYS A 75 6.29 -5.45 11.80
CA LYS A 75 6.73 -4.57 10.71
C LYS A 75 7.89 -5.21 9.96
N PRO A 76 7.85 -5.27 8.63
CA PRO A 76 9.00 -5.72 7.86
C PRO A 76 10.04 -4.60 7.77
N MET A 77 11.33 -4.97 7.83
CA MET A 77 12.45 -4.02 7.78
C MET A 77 12.42 -3.10 6.55
N PHE A 78 11.95 -3.62 5.40
CA PHE A 78 11.91 -2.85 4.16
C PHE A 78 11.02 -1.61 4.24
N LEU A 79 10.02 -1.58 5.15
CA LEU A 79 9.08 -0.46 5.20
C LEU A 79 9.77 0.80 5.71
N SER A 80 10.52 0.69 6.80
CA SER A 80 11.26 1.82 7.38
C SER A 80 12.29 2.38 6.39
N GLU A 81 13.03 1.50 5.72
CA GLU A 81 14.02 1.89 4.70
C GLU A 81 13.39 2.66 3.54
N LEU A 82 12.19 2.28 3.10
CA LEU A 82 11.48 2.97 2.01
C LEU A 82 10.86 4.29 2.45
N ILE A 83 10.47 4.43 3.72
CA ILE A 83 10.04 5.71 4.29
C ILE A 83 11.23 6.69 4.30
N ASP A 84 12.40 6.23 4.72
CA ASP A 84 13.62 7.05 4.77
C ASP A 84 14.15 7.40 3.37
N ASP A 85 14.10 6.46 2.42
CA ASP A 85 14.41 6.75 1.01
C ASP A 85 13.46 7.81 0.45
N PHE A 86 12.15 7.67 0.67
CA PHE A 86 11.18 8.66 0.20
C PHE A 86 11.44 10.05 0.79
N ALA A 87 11.70 10.14 2.10
CA ALA A 87 12.05 11.40 2.76
C ALA A 87 13.31 12.03 2.13
N THR A 88 14.34 11.21 1.90
CA THR A 88 15.60 11.63 1.28
C THR A 88 15.40 12.14 -0.15
N LYS A 89 14.65 11.40 -0.99
CA LYS A 89 14.36 11.81 -2.37
C LYS A 89 13.53 13.08 -2.41
N LEU A 90 12.62 13.26 -1.46
CA LEU A 90 11.82 14.45 -1.36
C LEU A 90 12.66 15.68 -0.98
N ASP A 91 13.61 15.55 -0.04
CA ASP A 91 14.56 16.62 0.30
C ASP A 91 15.47 16.97 -0.89
N GLN A 92 15.92 15.97 -1.66
CA GLN A 92 16.68 16.19 -2.88
C GLN A 92 15.88 16.93 -3.96
N ALA A 93 14.57 16.65 -4.07
CA ALA A 93 13.67 17.31 -5.01
C ALA A 93 13.38 18.77 -4.65
N VAL A 94 13.28 19.09 -3.36
CA VAL A 94 13.12 20.47 -2.87
C VAL A 94 14.33 21.33 -3.26
N ASN A 95 15.54 20.78 -3.11
CA ASN A 95 16.78 21.49 -3.44
C ASN A 95 17.02 21.56 -4.95
N ASN A 96 16.63 20.52 -5.69
CA ASN A 96 16.78 20.46 -7.13
C ASN A 96 15.59 19.74 -7.77
N VAL A 97 14.77 20.51 -8.49
CA VAL A 97 13.55 20.05 -9.17
C VAL A 97 13.79 18.92 -10.18
N SER A 98 15.02 18.74 -10.70
CA SER A 98 15.32 17.60 -11.58
C SER A 98 15.17 16.25 -10.85
N ASN A 99 15.27 16.24 -9.51
CA ASN A 99 15.03 15.05 -8.68
C ASN A 99 13.54 14.76 -8.43
N ALA A 100 12.61 15.57 -8.95
CA ALA A 100 11.18 15.39 -8.73
C ALA A 100 10.71 13.97 -9.10
N ARG A 101 11.20 13.45 -10.23
CA ARG A 101 10.82 12.12 -10.71
C ARG A 101 11.24 11.02 -9.74
N HIS A 102 12.43 11.12 -9.16
CA HIS A 102 12.90 10.19 -8.13
C HIS A 102 12.02 10.23 -6.88
N ALA A 103 11.56 11.41 -6.45
CA ALA A 103 10.63 11.53 -5.32
C ALA A 103 9.27 10.91 -5.64
N ALA A 104 8.72 11.11 -6.84
CA ALA A 104 7.46 10.51 -7.27
C ALA A 104 7.55 8.98 -7.42
N ASP A 105 8.64 8.47 -7.99
CA ASP A 105 8.88 7.03 -8.11
C ASP A 105 9.04 6.38 -6.72
N SER A 106 9.76 7.03 -5.80
CA SER A 106 9.91 6.56 -4.42
C SER A 106 8.56 6.61 -3.67
N TYR A 107 7.75 7.66 -3.84
CA TYR A 107 6.37 7.71 -3.32
C TYR A 107 5.52 6.53 -3.78
N LYS A 108 5.49 6.25 -5.09
CA LYS A 108 4.71 5.15 -5.66
C LYS A 108 5.20 3.79 -5.12
N LYS A 109 6.52 3.61 -5.03
CA LYS A 109 7.12 2.39 -4.47
C LYS A 109 6.75 2.21 -3.00
N LEU A 110 6.86 3.26 -2.19
CA LEU A 110 6.48 3.25 -0.78
C LEU A 110 4.99 2.92 -0.60
N ARG A 111 4.10 3.56 -1.36
CA ARG A 111 2.65 3.31 -1.31
C ARG A 111 2.32 1.83 -1.53
N LYS A 112 2.92 1.21 -2.55
CA LYS A 112 2.78 -0.23 -2.80
C LYS A 112 3.34 -1.07 -1.64
N SER A 113 4.53 -0.72 -1.14
CA SER A 113 5.18 -1.45 -0.04
C SER A 113 4.41 -1.38 1.27
N VAL A 114 3.66 -0.32 1.54
CA VAL A 114 2.74 -0.24 2.68
C VAL A 114 1.70 -1.36 2.63
N VAL A 115 1.16 -1.66 1.45
CA VAL A 115 0.21 -2.77 1.25
C VAL A 115 0.89 -4.12 1.49
N LEU A 116 2.09 -4.30 0.91
CA LEU A 116 2.88 -5.52 1.11
C LEU A 116 3.22 -5.74 2.59
N ALA A 117 3.48 -4.67 3.36
CA ALA A 117 3.78 -4.78 4.78
C ALA A 117 2.59 -5.27 5.62
N TYR A 118 1.36 -4.89 5.26
CA TYR A 118 0.15 -5.46 5.87
C TYR A 118 0.05 -6.96 5.57
N ILE A 119 0.28 -7.37 4.32
CA ILE A 119 0.24 -8.79 3.92
C ILE A 119 1.31 -9.59 4.66
N GLU A 120 2.53 -9.07 4.76
CA GLU A 120 3.63 -9.72 5.47
C GLU A 120 3.34 -9.85 6.96
N SER A 121 2.73 -8.83 7.57
CA SER A 121 2.29 -8.89 8.97
C SER A 121 1.27 -10.01 9.18
N PHE A 122 0.31 -10.17 8.26
CA PHE A 122 -0.62 -11.29 8.29
C PHE A 122 0.07 -12.64 8.12
N ASP A 123 1.06 -12.75 7.23
CA ASP A 123 1.85 -13.97 7.02
C ASP A 123 2.61 -14.39 8.29
N VAL A 124 3.27 -13.45 8.96
CA VAL A 124 3.97 -13.68 10.23
C VAL A 124 3.01 -14.16 11.32
N ILE A 125 1.80 -13.60 11.39
CA ILE A 125 0.80 -13.98 12.40
C ILE A 125 0.22 -15.36 12.08
N SER A 126 -0.20 -15.59 10.84
CA SER A 126 -0.86 -16.82 10.41
C SER A 126 0.08 -18.02 10.46
N SER A 127 1.36 -17.83 10.16
CA SER A 127 2.41 -18.86 10.27
C SER A 127 2.64 -19.39 11.69
N LYS A 128 2.15 -18.69 12.72
CA LYS A 128 2.24 -19.12 14.13
C LYS A 128 1.07 -20.00 14.58
N PHE A 129 0.10 -20.27 13.72
CA PHE A 129 -1.03 -21.14 14.04
C PHE A 129 -0.60 -22.62 14.05
N ILE A 130 -1.22 -23.41 14.92
CA ILE A 130 -0.94 -24.85 15.06
C ILE A 130 -1.59 -25.66 13.92
N ASP A 131 -2.75 -25.22 13.43
CA ASP A 131 -3.46 -25.92 12.35
C ASP A 131 -2.74 -25.73 11.01
N SER A 132 -2.20 -26.82 10.49
CA SER A 132 -1.48 -26.84 9.21
C SER A 132 -2.36 -26.44 8.03
N LYS A 133 -3.66 -26.77 8.05
CA LYS A 133 -4.59 -26.40 6.96
C LYS A 133 -4.76 -24.89 6.90
N PHE A 134 -4.91 -24.26 8.05
CA PHE A 134 -4.99 -22.80 8.14
C PHE A 134 -3.69 -22.14 7.68
N VAL A 135 -2.53 -22.67 8.07
CA VAL A 135 -1.22 -22.15 7.64
C VAL A 135 -1.04 -22.28 6.13
N GLU A 136 -1.40 -23.42 5.52
CA GLU A 136 -1.30 -23.62 4.07
C GLU A 136 -2.25 -22.69 3.29
N ALA A 137 -3.50 -22.58 3.72
CA ALA A 137 -4.47 -21.67 3.12
C ALA A 137 -4.01 -20.21 3.26
N SER A 138 -3.42 -19.83 4.40
CA SER A 138 -2.87 -18.49 4.63
C SER A 138 -1.73 -18.17 3.68
N LYS A 139 -0.80 -19.11 3.44
CA LYS A 139 0.28 -18.93 2.46
C LYS A 139 -0.24 -18.75 1.04
N LYS A 140 -1.23 -19.54 0.64
CA LYS A 140 -1.88 -19.39 -0.67
C LYS A 140 -2.56 -18.02 -0.80
N PHE A 141 -3.29 -17.61 0.24
CA PHE A 141 -3.90 -16.28 0.33
C PHE A 141 -2.86 -15.16 0.21
N VAL A 142 -1.75 -15.23 0.96
CA VAL A 142 -0.65 -14.26 0.90
C VAL A 142 -0.07 -14.14 -0.50
N ASN A 143 0.17 -15.26 -1.17
CA ASN A 143 0.70 -15.26 -2.54
C ASN A 143 -0.26 -14.60 -3.53
N LYS A 144 -1.57 -14.92 -3.45
CA LYS A 144 -2.58 -14.30 -4.31
C LYS A 144 -2.80 -12.82 -4.00
N ALA A 145 -2.72 -12.43 -2.74
CA ALA A 145 -2.75 -11.03 -2.34
C ALA A 145 -1.56 -10.26 -2.93
N LYS A 146 -0.34 -10.81 -2.85
CA LYS A 146 0.86 -10.20 -3.45
C LYS A 146 0.72 -10.05 -4.97
N GLU A 147 0.22 -11.06 -5.68
CA GLU A 147 -0.07 -10.96 -7.12
C GLU A 147 -1.09 -9.85 -7.44
N PHE A 148 -2.11 -9.67 -6.61
CA PHE A 148 -3.13 -8.63 -6.80
C PHE A 148 -2.58 -7.22 -6.56
N VAL A 149 -1.70 -7.05 -5.57
CA VAL A 149 -1.02 -5.77 -5.30
C VAL A 149 -0.18 -5.30 -6.50
N GLU A 150 0.41 -6.22 -7.26
CA GLU A 150 1.13 -5.87 -8.49
C GLU A 150 0.21 -5.30 -9.58
N GLU A 151 -1.05 -5.71 -9.63
CA GLU A 151 -2.03 -5.19 -10.58
C GLU A 151 -2.59 -3.85 -10.12
N ASN A 152 -3.00 -3.73 -8.86
CA ASN A 152 -3.42 -2.47 -8.25
C ASN A 152 -3.31 -2.51 -6.72
N ASP A 153 -2.40 -1.73 -6.16
CA ASP A 153 -2.06 -1.74 -4.74
C ASP A 153 -3.22 -1.31 -3.83
N LEU A 154 -3.90 -0.20 -4.17
CA LEU A 154 -4.99 0.35 -3.35
C LEU A 154 -6.22 -0.55 -3.34
N ILE A 155 -6.64 -1.02 -4.52
CA ILE A 155 -7.81 -1.90 -4.64
C ILE A 155 -7.54 -3.27 -3.99
N ALA A 156 -6.34 -3.81 -4.17
CA ALA A 156 -5.93 -5.03 -3.49
C ALA A 156 -5.99 -4.84 -1.97
N LEU A 157 -5.47 -3.74 -1.43
CA LEU A 157 -5.50 -3.47 0.01
C LEU A 157 -6.92 -3.44 0.56
N GLU A 158 -7.85 -2.76 -0.12
CA GLU A 158 -9.24 -2.69 0.33
C GLU A 158 -9.87 -4.10 0.40
N CYS A 159 -9.67 -4.90 -0.64
CA CYS A 159 -10.12 -6.29 -0.68
C CYS A 159 -9.50 -7.12 0.44
N ILE A 160 -8.19 -7.01 0.67
CA ILE A 160 -7.47 -7.76 1.71
C ILE A 160 -7.97 -7.39 3.11
N VAL A 161 -8.03 -6.10 3.44
CA VAL A 161 -8.47 -5.61 4.76
C VAL A 161 -9.91 -6.01 5.01
N LYS A 162 -10.80 -5.85 4.03
CA LYS A 162 -12.20 -6.24 4.17
C LYS A 162 -12.35 -7.75 4.38
N THR A 163 -11.69 -8.56 3.55
CA THR A 163 -11.81 -10.02 3.58
C THR A 163 -11.31 -10.61 4.90
N ILE A 164 -10.13 -10.22 5.36
CA ILE A 164 -9.60 -10.66 6.65
C ILE A 164 -10.49 -10.14 7.78
N GLY A 165 -10.96 -8.90 7.68
CA GLY A 165 -11.88 -8.29 8.63
C GLY A 165 -13.20 -9.04 8.75
N ASP A 166 -13.81 -9.46 7.64
CA ASP A 166 -15.04 -10.24 7.63
C ASP A 166 -14.82 -11.63 8.24
N MET A 167 -13.74 -12.32 7.84
CA MET A 167 -13.38 -13.64 8.37
C MET A 167 -13.25 -13.66 9.90
N VAL A 168 -12.49 -12.73 10.49
CA VAL A 168 -12.22 -12.76 11.94
C VAL A 168 -13.40 -12.26 12.80
N ASN A 169 -14.38 -11.62 12.17
CA ASN A 169 -15.61 -11.16 12.80
C ASN A 169 -16.81 -12.06 12.47
N ASP A 170 -16.55 -13.30 12.03
CA ASP A 170 -17.56 -14.32 11.75
C ASP A 170 -18.60 -13.86 10.72
N ARG A 171 -18.20 -12.95 9.81
CA ARG A 171 -19.00 -12.51 8.67
C ARG A 171 -18.56 -13.28 7.43
N LYS A 172 -19.54 -13.78 6.67
CA LYS A 172 -19.30 -14.49 5.42
C LYS A 172 -18.51 -13.61 4.43
N ILE A 173 -17.42 -14.13 3.87
CA ILE A 173 -16.65 -13.42 2.86
C ILE A 173 -17.52 -13.22 1.61
N ASN A 174 -17.47 -12.01 1.05
CA ASN A 174 -18.05 -11.75 -0.26
C ASN A 174 -17.10 -12.27 -1.35
N SER A 175 -17.44 -13.40 -1.94
CA SER A 175 -16.63 -14.07 -2.98
C SER A 175 -16.91 -13.58 -4.40
N ARG A 176 -17.82 -12.61 -4.60
CA ARG A 176 -18.07 -12.01 -5.92
C ARG A 176 -17.16 -10.81 -6.13
N GLY A 177 -16.55 -10.72 -7.31
CA GLY A 177 -15.76 -9.56 -7.72
C GLY A 177 -16.56 -8.27 -7.57
N ARG A 178 -16.01 -7.30 -6.83
CA ARG A 178 -16.67 -6.02 -6.52
C ARG A 178 -16.35 -4.92 -7.52
N TYR A 179 -15.34 -5.16 -8.36
CA TYR A 179 -14.83 -4.20 -9.33
C TYR A 179 -15.17 -4.58 -10.76
N ASN A 180 -16.34 -5.21 -10.99
CA ASN A 180 -16.81 -5.64 -12.30
C ASN A 180 -15.80 -6.50 -13.08
N ASN A 181 -14.96 -7.27 -12.37
CA ASN A 181 -13.84 -8.03 -12.95
C ASN A 181 -12.84 -7.18 -13.75
N SER A 182 -12.72 -5.88 -13.42
CA SER A 182 -11.72 -4.98 -14.03
C SER A 182 -10.30 -5.39 -13.67
N TYR A 183 -10.12 -6.08 -12.55
CA TYR A 183 -8.85 -6.59 -12.06
C TYR A 183 -8.82 -8.11 -12.19
N LYS A 184 -7.90 -8.62 -13.01
CA LYS A 184 -7.81 -10.05 -13.35
C LYS A 184 -7.43 -10.89 -12.14
N LYS A 185 -6.67 -10.32 -11.20
CA LYS A 185 -6.19 -11.00 -10.00
C LYS A 185 -7.21 -11.05 -8.86
N GLU A 186 -8.30 -10.28 -8.94
CA GLU A 186 -9.33 -10.26 -7.90
C GLU A 186 -9.99 -11.64 -7.73
N ALA A 187 -10.31 -12.33 -8.84
CA ALA A 187 -11.00 -13.62 -8.78
C ALA A 187 -10.17 -14.71 -8.08
N ASP A 188 -8.90 -14.86 -8.45
CA ASP A 188 -7.98 -15.82 -7.83
C ASP A 188 -7.75 -15.50 -6.35
N PHE A 189 -7.68 -14.22 -6.00
CA PHE A 189 -7.61 -13.76 -4.61
C PHE A 189 -8.84 -14.17 -3.81
N LEU A 190 -10.05 -13.96 -4.36
CA LEU A 190 -11.30 -14.31 -3.68
C LEU A 190 -11.49 -15.83 -3.53
N ILE A 191 -10.99 -16.63 -4.47
CA ILE A 191 -10.98 -18.10 -4.33
C ILE A 191 -10.11 -18.50 -3.14
N ALA A 192 -8.88 -17.99 -3.05
CA ALA A 192 -7.99 -18.28 -1.92
C ALA A 192 -8.57 -17.75 -0.58
N ALA A 193 -9.32 -16.65 -0.60
CA ALA A 193 -10.00 -16.12 0.57
C ALA A 193 -11.09 -17.04 1.11
N VAL A 194 -11.88 -17.67 0.23
CA VAL A 194 -12.92 -18.63 0.65
C VAL A 194 -12.28 -19.87 1.28
N GLU A 195 -11.22 -20.41 0.67
CA GLU A 195 -10.48 -21.54 1.24
C GLU A 195 -9.88 -21.20 2.62
N LEU A 196 -9.40 -19.96 2.80
CA LEU A 196 -8.90 -19.47 4.08
C LEU A 196 -10.02 -19.36 5.13
N GLU A 197 -11.21 -18.88 4.77
CA GLU A 197 -12.37 -18.84 5.68
C GLU A 197 -12.80 -20.24 6.11
N GLU A 198 -12.80 -21.20 5.20
CA GLU A 198 -13.12 -22.59 5.51
C GLU A 198 -12.09 -23.21 6.48
N ALA A 199 -10.81 -22.87 6.34
CA ALA A 199 -9.76 -23.32 7.24
C ALA A 199 -9.72 -22.56 8.58
N TYR A 200 -10.39 -21.41 8.68
CA TYR A 200 -10.44 -20.60 9.92
C TYR A 200 -11.58 -21.01 10.87
N LYS A 201 -12.66 -21.60 10.32
CA LYS A 201 -13.84 -22.06 11.07
C LYS A 201 -13.61 -23.42 11.72
#